data_AF-A0A1H0H1L4-F1
#
_entry.id   AF-A0A1H0H1L4-F1
#
_cell.length_a   1.000
_cell.length_b   1.000
_cell.length_c   1.000
_cell.angle_alpha   90.00
_cell.angle_beta   90.00
_cell.angle_gamma   90.00
#
_symmetry.space_group_name_H-M   'P 1'
#
loop_
_entity.id
_entity.type
_entity.pdbx_description
1 polymer ?
#
loop_
_entity_poly.entity_id
_entity_poly.type
_entity_poly.pdbx_seq_one_letter_code
_entity_poly.pdbx_strand_id
1 'polypeptide(L)'
;MTTARATGRLITRPEIVERACSWVRDSVPYSQTSFHRNEHGLYRADCSGFVSMAWALPGRPGHRHGGLDTPGLAGVSSLISLRELRAGDVVIRAEGTNLTRHVVIFAAWAAEPGTYWAYEQAGGHRTRLRALTYPYGTGAELYVPRRYLSVLEEPC
;
A
#
# COMPACT_ATOMS: atom_id res chain seq x y z
N MET A 1 12.07 20.70 18.39
CA MET A 1 11.75 20.84 16.95
C MET A 1 11.20 19.51 16.49
N THR A 2 9.88 19.36 16.40
CA THR A 2 9.23 18.12 15.97
C THR A 2 9.28 18.07 14.45
N THR A 3 10.13 17.24 13.89
CA THR A 3 10.19 16.98 12.45
C THR A 3 8.82 16.47 12.02
N ALA A 4 8.06 17.27 11.27
CA ALA A 4 6.86 16.79 10.61
C ALA A 4 7.29 15.63 9.72
N ARG A 5 6.82 14.41 10.03
CA ARG A 5 6.92 13.26 9.12
C ARG A 5 6.29 13.73 7.81
N ALA A 6 7.08 13.83 6.74
CA ALA A 6 6.60 14.31 5.46
C ALA A 6 5.59 13.31 4.89
N THR A 7 4.33 13.49 5.26
CA THR A 7 3.22 12.91 4.52
C THR A 7 3.22 13.59 3.14
N GLY A 8 2.95 12.84 2.07
CA GLY A 8 2.76 13.40 0.74
C GLY A 8 1.56 14.35 0.68
N ARG A 9 1.18 14.77 -0.53
CA ARG A 9 0.00 15.62 -0.71
C ARG A 9 -1.25 14.91 -0.21
N LEU A 10 -2.25 15.72 0.17
CA LEU A 10 -3.60 15.22 0.41
C LEU A 10 -4.12 14.51 -0.84
N ILE A 11 -4.75 13.36 -0.63
CA ILE A 11 -5.22 12.47 -1.69
C ILE A 11 -6.58 11.87 -1.33
N THR A 12 -7.47 11.69 -2.30
CA THR A 12 -8.79 11.07 -2.07
C THR A 12 -8.73 9.56 -2.26
N ARG A 13 -9.71 8.83 -1.70
CA ARG A 13 -9.80 7.36 -1.88
C ARG A 13 -9.93 6.95 -3.36
N PRO A 14 -10.78 7.58 -4.18
CA PRO A 14 -10.85 7.28 -5.60
C PRO A 14 -9.49 7.44 -6.29
N GLU A 15 -8.75 8.49 -5.94
CA GLU A 15 -7.41 8.71 -6.53
C GLU A 15 -6.41 7.62 -6.11
N ILE A 16 -6.43 7.17 -4.86
CA ILE A 16 -5.58 6.03 -4.42
C ILE A 16 -5.90 4.77 -5.24
N VAL A 17 -7.19 4.48 -5.44
CA VAL A 17 -7.63 3.30 -6.19
C VAL A 17 -7.27 3.41 -7.66
N GLU A 18 -7.45 4.57 -8.30
CA GLU A 18 -7.07 4.81 -9.68
C GLU A 18 -5.56 4.59 -9.89
N ARG A 19 -4.75 5.14 -8.99
CA ARG A 19 -3.31 4.92 -8.96
C ARG A 19 -2.98 3.43 -8.82
N ALA A 20 -3.61 2.72 -7.88
CA ALA A 20 -3.43 1.28 -7.74
C ALA A 20 -3.79 0.50 -9.03
N CYS A 21 -4.89 0.87 -9.70
CA CYS A 21 -5.33 0.29 -10.96
C CYS A 21 -4.33 0.51 -12.10
N SER A 22 -3.67 1.69 -12.19
CA SER A 22 -2.63 1.93 -13.21
C SER A 22 -1.53 0.88 -13.16
N TRP A 23 -1.12 0.50 -11.95
CA TRP A 23 -0.04 -0.47 -11.74
C TRP A 23 -0.47 -1.91 -12.10
N VAL A 24 -1.73 -2.27 -11.83
CA VAL A 24 -2.32 -3.55 -12.25
C VAL A 24 -2.43 -3.61 -13.77
N ARG A 25 -2.86 -2.52 -14.41
CA ARG A 25 -3.00 -2.41 -15.87
C ARG A 25 -1.66 -2.66 -16.57
N ASP A 26 -0.60 -2.05 -16.07
CA ASP A 26 0.77 -2.23 -16.55
C ASP A 26 1.33 -3.64 -16.22
N SER A 27 0.61 -4.39 -15.40
CA SER A 27 0.96 -5.73 -14.94
C SER A 27 2.38 -5.78 -14.40
N VAL A 28 2.80 -4.87 -13.54
CA VAL A 28 4.25 -4.72 -13.27
C VAL A 28 4.83 -5.94 -12.55
N PRO A 29 5.98 -6.47 -13.00
CA PRO A 29 6.64 -7.59 -12.33
C PRO A 29 7.23 -7.15 -10.99
N TYR A 30 7.09 -8.00 -9.97
CA TYR A 30 7.73 -7.76 -8.68
C TYR A 30 9.26 -7.79 -8.78
N SER A 31 9.91 -6.76 -8.26
CA SER A 31 11.36 -6.67 -8.11
C SER A 31 11.73 -5.70 -6.98
N GLN A 32 12.58 -6.17 -6.06
CA GLN A 32 13.14 -5.34 -4.98
C GLN A 32 14.29 -4.44 -5.46
N THR A 33 14.73 -4.56 -6.71
CA THR A 33 15.86 -3.78 -7.27
C THR A 33 15.47 -2.94 -8.48
N SER A 34 14.37 -3.28 -9.15
CA SER A 34 13.90 -2.57 -10.35
C SER A 34 12.91 -1.46 -9.99
N PHE A 35 12.80 -0.49 -10.89
CA PHE A 35 11.85 0.61 -10.79
C PHE A 35 10.86 0.55 -11.93
N HIS A 36 9.63 0.97 -11.66
CA HIS A 36 8.59 1.17 -12.65
C HIS A 36 8.31 2.67 -12.80
N ARG A 37 8.17 3.12 -14.03
CA ARG A 37 7.78 4.49 -14.38
C ARG A 37 6.38 4.44 -14.99
N ASN A 38 5.47 5.23 -14.43
CA ASN A 38 4.16 5.50 -15.01
C ASN A 38 3.86 7.01 -14.97
N GLU A 39 2.63 7.41 -15.30
CA GLU A 39 2.15 8.80 -15.25
C GLU A 39 2.24 9.43 -13.84
N HIS A 40 2.37 8.63 -12.79
CA HIS A 40 2.43 9.08 -11.41
C HIS A 40 3.85 9.28 -10.87
N GLY A 41 4.87 8.76 -11.57
CA GLY A 41 6.28 8.95 -11.23
C GLY A 41 7.12 7.69 -11.38
N LEU A 42 8.28 7.68 -10.70
CA LEU A 42 9.22 6.56 -10.69
C LEU A 42 9.31 5.96 -9.29
N TYR A 43 8.89 4.71 -9.16
CA TYR A 43 8.77 4.00 -7.88
C TYR A 43 9.39 2.60 -7.97
N ARG A 44 9.83 2.05 -6.84
CA ARG A 44 10.36 0.67 -6.81
C ARG A 44 9.25 -0.34 -7.10
N ALA A 45 9.53 -1.36 -7.89
CA ALA A 45 8.55 -2.37 -8.29
C ALA A 45 8.35 -3.46 -7.20
N ASP A 46 8.26 -3.08 -5.93
CA ASP A 46 7.97 -4.00 -4.82
C ASP A 46 6.70 -3.60 -4.06
N CYS A 47 6.32 -4.37 -3.03
CA CYS A 47 5.09 -4.14 -2.27
C CYS A 47 4.99 -2.72 -1.67
N SER A 48 6.09 -2.20 -1.12
CA SER A 48 6.10 -0.89 -0.50
C SER A 48 6.21 0.26 -1.50
N GLY A 49 6.90 0.06 -2.63
CA GLY A 49 6.93 1.00 -3.73
C GLY A 49 5.56 1.12 -4.40
N PHE A 50 4.86 -0.01 -4.56
CA PHE A 50 3.47 -0.09 -5.00
C PHE A 50 2.55 0.84 -4.19
N VAL A 51 2.52 0.64 -2.88
CA VAL A 51 1.71 1.47 -1.96
C VAL A 51 2.18 2.92 -1.96
N SER A 52 3.48 3.17 -2.07
CA SER A 52 4.00 4.54 -2.10
C SER A 52 3.49 5.34 -3.29
N MET A 53 3.38 4.74 -4.47
CA MET A 53 2.76 5.42 -5.63
C MET A 53 1.26 5.60 -5.43
N ALA A 54 0.58 4.56 -4.93
CA ALA A 54 -0.87 4.61 -4.70
C ALA A 54 -1.24 5.71 -3.68
N TRP A 55 -0.42 5.94 -2.66
CA TRP A 55 -0.60 7.04 -1.70
C TRP A 55 0.03 8.37 -2.14
N ALA A 56 0.49 8.49 -3.39
CA ALA A 56 1.14 9.69 -3.92
C ALA A 56 2.29 10.22 -3.05
N LEU A 57 3.05 9.30 -2.43
CA LEU A 57 4.25 9.68 -1.69
C LEU A 57 5.32 10.20 -2.65
N PRO A 58 6.10 11.23 -2.26
CA PRO A 58 7.04 11.89 -3.16
C PRO A 58 8.07 10.93 -3.77
N GLY A 59 8.08 10.87 -5.10
CA GLY A 59 9.00 10.10 -5.92
C GLY A 59 10.26 10.89 -6.29
N ARG A 60 11.13 11.13 -5.30
CA ARG A 60 12.52 11.68 -5.35
C ARG A 60 12.77 13.21 -5.30
N PRO A 61 13.88 13.63 -4.64
CA PRO A 61 14.66 12.89 -3.66
C PRO A 61 14.10 13.10 -2.24
N GLY A 62 13.67 12.00 -1.62
CA GLY A 62 13.34 11.90 -0.20
C GLY A 62 13.19 10.41 0.10
N HIS A 63 14.27 9.75 0.53
CA HIS A 63 14.46 8.31 0.71
C HIS A 63 14.73 7.48 -0.56
N ARG A 64 15.85 7.74 -1.25
CA ARG A 64 16.67 6.85 -2.12
C ARG A 64 16.04 5.85 -3.14
N HIS A 65 14.73 5.60 -3.16
CA HIS A 65 14.07 4.54 -3.92
C HIS A 65 12.70 4.95 -4.51
N GLY A 66 12.27 6.21 -4.40
CA GLY A 66 10.95 6.66 -4.87
C GLY A 66 9.82 6.04 -4.04
N GLY A 67 9.59 6.59 -2.84
CA GLY A 67 8.64 6.05 -1.86
C GLY A 67 9.28 5.57 -0.56
N LEU A 68 8.45 5.09 0.36
CA LEU A 68 8.84 4.56 1.68
C LEU A 68 8.93 3.03 1.65
N ASP A 69 9.67 2.46 2.61
CA ASP A 69 9.61 1.03 2.92
C ASP A 69 8.42 0.73 3.86
N THR A 70 8.16 -0.55 4.18
CA THR A 70 7.01 -0.89 5.03
C THR A 70 7.04 -0.26 6.43
N PRO A 71 8.18 -0.12 7.14
CA PRO A 71 8.23 0.70 8.36
C PRO A 71 7.92 2.18 8.13
N GLY A 72 8.40 2.77 7.03
CA GLY A 72 8.09 4.14 6.67
C GLY A 72 6.59 4.34 6.38
N LEU A 73 5.96 3.40 5.66
CA LEU A 73 4.52 3.39 5.41
C LEU A 73 3.70 3.30 6.69
N ALA A 74 4.10 2.43 7.63
CA ALA A 74 3.51 2.37 8.96
C ALA A 74 3.65 3.71 9.71
N GLY A 75 4.75 4.43 9.45
CA GLY A 75 5.02 5.73 10.02
C GLY A 75 4.12 6.87 9.55
N VAL A 76 3.64 6.82 8.30
CA VAL A 76 2.76 7.83 7.70
C VAL A 76 1.28 7.40 7.68
N SER A 77 0.93 6.42 8.50
CA SER A 77 -0.43 5.88 8.63
C SER A 77 -0.80 5.69 10.10
N SER A 78 -2.10 5.69 10.41
CA SER A 78 -2.65 5.34 11.72
C SER A 78 -3.20 3.91 11.72
N LEU A 79 -3.22 3.26 12.90
CA LEU A 79 -3.93 2.00 13.06
C LEU A 79 -5.44 2.24 12.97
N ILE A 80 -6.14 1.30 12.34
CA ILE A 80 -7.61 1.25 12.30
C ILE A 80 -8.06 -0.17 12.62
N SER A 81 -9.32 -0.34 13.04
CA SER A 81 -9.87 -1.68 13.18
C SER A 81 -10.13 -2.31 11.81
N LEU A 82 -10.19 -3.64 11.76
CA LEU A 82 -10.49 -4.37 10.53
C LEU A 82 -11.81 -3.91 9.91
N ARG A 83 -12.84 -3.66 10.73
CA ARG A 83 -14.18 -3.25 10.28
C ARG A 83 -14.21 -1.85 9.66
N GLU A 84 -13.21 -1.02 9.96
CA GLU A 84 -13.10 0.34 9.42
C GLU A 84 -12.42 0.38 8.06
N LEU A 85 -11.90 -0.75 7.56
CA LEU A 85 -11.24 -0.81 6.26
C LEU A 85 -12.13 -0.25 5.15
N ARG A 86 -11.56 0.69 4.41
CA ARG A 86 -12.13 1.33 3.25
C ARG A 86 -11.13 1.29 2.10
N ALA A 87 -11.62 1.41 0.87
CA ALA A 87 -10.79 1.38 -0.33
C ALA A 87 -9.60 2.35 -0.23
N GLY A 88 -8.38 1.86 -0.45
CA GLY A 88 -7.14 2.64 -0.32
C GLY A 88 -6.44 2.55 1.05
N ASP A 89 -7.10 2.00 2.07
CA ASP A 89 -6.42 1.60 3.32
C ASP A 89 -5.51 0.39 3.05
N VAL A 90 -4.56 0.11 3.95
CA VAL A 90 -3.61 -1.00 3.78
C VAL A 90 -3.71 -2.01 4.90
N VAL A 91 -3.34 -3.25 4.59
CA VAL A 91 -3.02 -4.28 5.58
C VAL A 91 -1.52 -4.54 5.48
N ILE A 92 -0.79 -4.27 6.55
CA ILE A 92 0.68 -4.20 6.53
C ILE A 92 1.32 -5.03 7.64
N ARG A 93 2.35 -5.79 7.26
CA ARG A 93 3.35 -6.35 8.17
C ARG A 93 4.64 -5.54 8.03
N ALA A 94 4.83 -4.60 8.94
CA ALA A 94 6.02 -3.73 8.95
C ALA A 94 7.21 -4.36 9.68
N GLU A 95 6.97 -5.32 10.56
CA GLU A 95 8.01 -6.02 11.32
C GLU A 95 8.62 -7.19 10.53
N GLY A 96 9.90 -7.46 10.79
CA GLY A 96 10.66 -8.53 10.14
C GLY A 96 11.73 -8.02 9.16
N THR A 97 12.07 -8.86 8.18
CA THR A 97 13.11 -8.61 7.17
C THR A 97 12.48 -8.21 5.84
N ASN A 98 13.30 -7.87 4.83
CA ASN A 98 12.83 -7.64 3.46
C ASN A 98 12.16 -8.86 2.81
N LEU A 99 12.26 -10.05 3.42
CA LEU A 99 11.61 -11.28 2.94
C LEU A 99 10.26 -11.54 3.63
N THR A 100 10.05 -11.01 4.83
CA THR A 100 8.83 -11.29 5.63
C THR A 100 7.88 -10.10 5.72
N ARG A 101 8.39 -8.88 5.49
CA ARG A 101 7.58 -7.66 5.38
C ARG A 101 6.74 -7.71 4.12
N HIS A 102 5.47 -7.33 4.25
CA HIS A 102 4.54 -7.24 3.12
C HIS A 102 3.45 -6.22 3.38
N VAL A 103 2.85 -5.74 2.30
CA VAL A 103 1.74 -4.79 2.35
C VAL A 103 0.83 -4.98 1.14
N VAL A 104 -0.47 -4.86 1.37
CA VAL A 104 -1.51 -4.88 0.33
C VAL A 104 -2.45 -3.68 0.52
N ILE A 105 -3.07 -3.22 -0.57
CA ILE A 105 -4.07 -2.15 -0.53
C ILE A 105 -5.46 -2.78 -0.56
N PHE A 106 -6.28 -2.49 0.44
CA PHE A 106 -7.67 -2.92 0.49
C PHE A 106 -8.48 -2.24 -0.61
N ALA A 107 -9.24 -3.02 -1.38
CA ALA A 107 -10.13 -2.54 -2.43
C ALA A 107 -11.59 -2.57 -1.97
N ALA A 108 -12.09 -3.73 -1.51
CA ALA A 108 -13.47 -3.90 -1.07
C ALA A 108 -13.64 -5.19 -0.25
N TRP A 109 -14.71 -5.27 0.53
CA TRP A 109 -15.13 -6.54 1.14
C TRP A 109 -15.63 -7.52 0.06
N ALA A 110 -15.31 -8.79 0.20
CA ALA A 110 -15.88 -9.84 -0.64
C ALA A 110 -17.21 -10.33 -0.06
N ALA A 111 -17.96 -11.12 -0.83
CA ALA A 111 -19.22 -11.72 -0.37
C ALA A 111 -19.01 -12.71 0.78
N GLU A 112 -17.87 -13.41 0.77
CA GLU A 112 -17.51 -14.34 1.84
C GLU A 112 -17.10 -13.60 3.13
N PRO A 113 -17.66 -13.96 4.28
CA PRO A 113 -17.29 -13.36 5.56
C PRO A 113 -15.80 -13.48 5.85
N GLY A 114 -15.15 -12.36 6.18
CA GLY A 114 -13.71 -12.32 6.48
C GLY A 114 -12.79 -12.31 5.26
N THR A 115 -13.36 -12.31 4.05
CA THR A 115 -12.61 -12.20 2.80
C THR A 115 -12.73 -10.78 2.22
N TYR A 116 -11.64 -10.27 1.66
CA TYR A 116 -11.59 -8.96 1.02
C TYR A 116 -10.78 -8.99 -0.27
N TRP A 117 -11.12 -8.10 -1.19
CA TRP A 117 -10.35 -7.82 -2.39
C TRP A 117 -9.21 -6.86 -2.05
N ALA A 118 -8.00 -7.18 -2.53
CA ALA A 118 -6.83 -6.32 -2.36
C ALA A 118 -5.96 -6.26 -3.60
N TYR A 119 -5.36 -5.09 -3.81
CA TYR A 119 -4.29 -4.90 -4.76
C TYR A 119 -2.97 -5.33 -4.12
N GLU A 120 -2.26 -6.22 -4.81
CA GLU A 120 -1.04 -6.85 -4.30
C GLU A 120 0.06 -6.85 -5.36
N GLN A 121 1.26 -6.47 -4.91
CA GLN A 121 2.52 -6.70 -5.61
C GLN A 121 3.41 -7.57 -4.71
N ALA A 122 3.58 -8.85 -5.07
CA ALA A 122 4.28 -9.84 -4.27
C ALA A 122 5.29 -10.65 -5.11
N GLY A 123 6.32 -11.20 -4.46
CA GLY A 123 7.37 -12.00 -5.10
C GLY A 123 6.82 -13.14 -5.96
N GLY A 124 7.43 -13.34 -7.14
CA GLY A 124 7.00 -14.37 -8.09
C GLY A 124 5.72 -14.04 -8.87
N HIS A 125 5.15 -12.85 -8.67
CA HIS A 125 3.89 -12.45 -9.29
C HIS A 125 3.97 -11.04 -9.89
N ARG A 126 3.06 -10.77 -10.84
CA ARG A 126 2.78 -9.43 -11.36
C ARG A 126 1.72 -8.77 -10.48
N THR A 127 1.67 -7.44 -10.48
CA THR A 127 0.65 -6.69 -9.72
C THR A 127 -0.75 -7.14 -10.12
N ARG A 128 -1.61 -7.43 -9.13
CA ARG A 128 -2.92 -8.03 -9.34
C ARG A 128 -3.93 -7.59 -8.27
N LEU A 129 -5.21 -7.66 -8.63
CA LEU A 129 -6.32 -7.65 -7.69
C LEU A 129 -6.67 -9.11 -7.34
N ARG A 130 -6.72 -9.46 -6.05
CA ARG A 130 -7.08 -10.82 -5.60
C ARG A 130 -7.91 -10.81 -4.33
N ALA A 131 -8.67 -11.88 -4.11
CA ALA A 131 -9.33 -12.14 -2.84
C ALA A 131 -8.32 -12.67 -1.81
N LEU A 132 -8.40 -12.17 -0.58
CA LEU A 132 -7.58 -12.51 0.58
C LEU A 132 -8.49 -12.75 1.78
N THR A 133 -8.24 -13.82 2.52
CA THR A 133 -8.91 -14.06 3.81
C THR A 133 -8.08 -13.45 4.92
N TYR A 134 -8.73 -12.73 5.84
CA TYR A 134 -8.08 -12.27 7.06
C TYR A 134 -8.06 -13.39 8.11
N PRO A 135 -6.93 -13.62 8.80
CA PRO A 135 -5.67 -12.90 8.67
C PRO A 135 -4.81 -13.41 7.50
N TYR A 136 -3.97 -12.52 6.96
CA TYR A 136 -3.21 -12.78 5.75
C TYR A 136 -2.03 -13.74 6.00
N GLY A 137 -2.08 -14.95 5.42
CA GLY A 137 -0.97 -15.90 5.40
C GLY A 137 -0.51 -16.41 6.77
N THR A 138 0.74 -16.85 6.86
CA THR A 138 1.38 -17.27 8.12
C THR A 138 1.98 -16.06 8.86
N GLY A 139 1.65 -15.89 10.15
CA GLY A 139 1.98 -14.69 10.93
C GLY A 139 0.87 -13.63 10.91
N ALA A 140 -0.36 -14.12 10.95
CA ALA A 140 -1.62 -13.41 10.98
C ALA A 140 -1.65 -12.16 11.87
N GLU A 141 -1.20 -12.33 13.11
CA GLU A 141 -1.18 -11.29 14.14
C GLU A 141 -0.28 -10.10 13.80
N LEU A 142 0.64 -10.25 12.85
CA LEU A 142 1.59 -9.20 12.44
C LEU A 142 1.05 -8.31 11.33
N TYR A 143 -0.07 -8.68 10.70
CA TYR A 143 -0.72 -7.89 9.66
C TYR A 143 -1.77 -6.98 10.27
N VAL A 144 -1.46 -5.68 10.33
CA VAL A 144 -2.34 -4.69 10.96
C VAL A 144 -2.99 -3.79 9.91
N PRO A 145 -4.31 -3.54 10.00
CA PRO A 145 -4.99 -2.53 9.18
C PRO A 145 -4.51 -1.12 9.51
N ARG A 146 -4.20 -0.32 8.48
CA ARG A 146 -3.76 1.07 8.64
C ARG A 146 -4.37 1.98 7.60
N ARG A 147 -4.63 3.22 8.02
CA ARG A 147 -5.13 4.30 7.17
C ARG A 147 -4.05 5.35 6.93
N TYR A 148 -3.91 5.78 5.69
CA TYR A 148 -2.97 6.84 5.35
C TYR A 148 -3.35 8.16 6.01
N LEU A 149 -2.39 8.86 6.63
CA LEU A 149 -2.68 10.08 7.40
C LEU A 149 -3.13 11.27 6.52
N SER A 150 -2.79 11.27 5.23
CA SER A 150 -3.16 12.34 4.29
C SER A 150 -4.28 11.93 3.33
N VAL A 151 -5.06 10.89 3.67
CA VAL A 151 -6.30 10.60 2.93
C VAL A 151 -7.38 11.61 3.32
N LEU A 152 -7.98 12.24 2.30
CA LEU A 152 -9.20 13.02 2.47
C LEU A 152 -10.37 12.05 2.55
N GLU A 153 -11.07 12.06 3.68
CA GLU A 153 -12.38 11.44 3.76
C GLU A 153 -13.36 12.40 3.07
N GLU A 154 -14.03 11.93 2.02
CA GLU A 154 -15.14 12.68 1.42
C GLU A 154 -16.22 12.86 2.52
N PRO A 155 -16.78 14.05 2.70
CA PRO A 155 -17.97 14.19 3.53
C PRO A 155 -19.09 13.34 2.93
N CYS A 156 -19.84 12.65 3.79
CA CYS A 156 -21.06 11.92 3.45
C CYS A 156 -22.05 12.82 2.69
#